data_AF-U2NQ32-F1
#
_entry.id   AF-U2NQ32-F1
#
_cell.length_a   1.000
_cell.length_b   1.000
_cell.length_c   1.000
_cell.angle_alpha   90.00
_cell.angle_beta   90.00
_cell.angle_gamma   90.00
#
_symmetry.space_group_name_H-M   'P 1'
#
loop_
_entity.id
_entity.type
_entity.pdbx_description
1 polymer ?
#
loop_
_entity_poly.entity_id
_entity_poly.type
_entity_poly.pdbx_seq_one_letter_code
_entity_poly.pdbx_strand_id
1 'polypeptide(L)'
;MITEHLIRKKFVHQTMTDAVSRLYEAWRPAVSVFQVRSGQLMRFAFKGAADRHISESAYELRFFVPLHLRFLDIQYRRKRPRGTRANKNHNLYNKIVWPILYKQVFPELRYGLTDEVRRELRGELKRAVEI
;
A
#
# COMPACT_ATOMS: atom_id res chain seq x y z
N MET A 1 -25.15 -12.59 -9.00
CA MET A 1 -25.80 -11.56 -9.84
C MET A 1 -24.74 -10.66 -10.47
N ILE A 2 -24.90 -10.18 -11.72
CA ILE A 2 -23.91 -9.34 -12.43
C ILE A 2 -23.51 -8.09 -11.60
N THR A 3 -24.47 -7.45 -10.93
CA THR A 3 -24.25 -6.26 -10.11
C THR A 3 -23.32 -6.52 -8.92
N GLU A 4 -23.46 -7.66 -8.24
CA GLU A 4 -22.65 -8.01 -7.07
C GLU A 4 -21.19 -8.27 -7.46
N HIS A 5 -20.97 -8.89 -8.63
CA HIS A 5 -19.64 -9.09 -9.19
C HIS A 5 -18.95 -7.76 -9.51
N LEU A 6 -19.66 -6.82 -10.12
CA LEU A 6 -19.14 -5.49 -10.44
C LEU A 6 -18.81 -4.69 -9.18
N ILE A 7 -19.68 -4.74 -8.17
CA ILE A 7 -19.45 -4.08 -6.87
C ILE A 7 -18.19 -4.62 -6.21
N ARG A 8 -18.04 -5.95 -6.16
CA ARG A 8 -16.85 -6.59 -5.57
C ARG A 8 -15.57 -6.22 -6.33
N LYS A 9 -15.62 -6.18 -7.66
CA LYS A 9 -14.48 -5.76 -8.49
C LYS A 9 -14.08 -4.31 -8.22
N LYS A 10 -15.05 -3.38 -8.16
CA LYS A 10 -14.78 -1.96 -7.85
C LYS A 10 -14.16 -1.81 -6.46
N PHE A 11 -14.74 -2.48 -5.46
CA PHE A 11 -14.23 -2.47 -4.09
C PHE A 11 -12.79 -2.97 -4.00
N VAL A 12 -12.50 -4.16 -4.52
CA VAL A 12 -11.15 -4.73 -4.51
C VAL A 12 -10.17 -3.82 -5.24
N HIS A 13 -10.57 -3.28 -6.40
CA HIS A 13 -9.74 -2.35 -7.15
C HIS A 13 -9.37 -1.09 -6.35
N GLN A 14 -10.34 -0.53 -5.64
CA GLN A 14 -10.15 0.70 -4.88
C GLN A 14 -9.28 0.46 -3.64
N THR A 15 -9.60 -0.56 -2.82
CA THR A 15 -8.79 -0.93 -1.66
C THR A 15 -7.34 -1.24 -2.05
N MET A 16 -7.11 -1.94 -3.17
CA MET A 16 -5.77 -2.25 -3.65
C MET A 16 -5.04 -1.03 -4.24
N THR A 17 -5.77 -0.08 -4.82
CA THR A 17 -5.20 1.19 -5.28
C THR A 17 -4.78 2.07 -4.11
N ASP A 18 -5.63 2.17 -3.09
CA ASP A 18 -5.36 2.95 -1.89
C ASP A 18 -4.20 2.35 -1.09
N ALA A 19 -4.09 1.01 -1.05
CA ALA A 19 -2.95 0.31 -0.46
C ALA A 19 -1.61 0.79 -1.04
N VAL A 20 -1.52 0.90 -2.37
CA VAL A 20 -0.32 1.35 -3.08
C VAL A 20 -0.01 2.80 -2.74
N SER A 21 -1.01 3.67 -2.76
CA SER A 21 -0.84 5.08 -2.41
C SER A 21 -0.33 5.25 -0.98
N ARG A 22 -0.93 4.56 -0.01
CA ARG A 22 -0.51 4.58 1.40
C ARG A 22 0.93 4.09 1.59
N LEU A 23 1.34 3.06 0.85
CA LEU A 23 2.72 2.56 0.90
C LEU A 23 3.71 3.63 0.41
N TYR A 24 3.46 4.27 -0.72
CA TYR A 24 4.34 5.33 -1.24
C TYR A 24 4.35 6.56 -0.34
N GLU A 25 3.20 6.98 0.17
CA GLU A 25 3.09 8.08 1.13
C GLU A 25 3.88 7.81 2.41
N ALA A 26 3.84 6.59 2.93
CA ALA A 26 4.62 6.20 4.11
C ALA A 26 6.12 6.12 3.81
N TRP A 27 6.52 5.72 2.59
CA TRP A 27 7.93 5.64 2.20
C TRP A 27 8.58 7.01 2.00
N ARG A 28 7.89 8.01 1.43
CA ARG A 28 8.48 9.34 1.14
C ARG A 28 9.17 9.99 2.36
N PRO A 29 8.52 10.18 3.52
CA PRO A 29 9.16 10.78 4.70
C PRO A 29 10.15 9.83 5.38
N ALA A 30 9.99 8.52 5.22
CA ALA A 30 10.88 7.56 5.82
C ALA A 30 12.20 7.41 5.03
N VAL A 31 12.18 7.62 3.72
CA VAL A 31 13.37 7.57 2.87
C VAL A 31 14.17 8.87 2.96
N SER A 32 13.51 10.01 3.18
CA SER A 32 14.17 11.34 3.18
C SER A 32 15.22 11.52 4.29
N VAL A 33 15.17 10.71 5.35
CA VAL A 33 16.13 10.74 6.47
C VAL A 33 17.47 10.09 6.13
N PHE A 34 17.55 9.30 5.06
CA PHE A 34 18.77 8.62 4.66
C PHE A 34 19.67 9.53 3.84
N GLN A 35 20.99 9.34 3.97
CA GLN A 35 21.95 10.04 3.13
C GLN A 35 21.80 9.60 1.67
N VAL A 36 21.60 10.57 0.79
CA VAL A 36 21.45 10.33 -0.65
C VAL A 36 22.82 10.03 -1.26
N ARG A 37 22.93 8.89 -1.93
CA ARG A 37 24.11 8.53 -2.74
C ARG A 37 23.79 8.52 -4.24
N SER A 38 22.88 7.65 -4.68
CA SER A 38 22.46 7.54 -6.08
C SER A 38 21.09 8.16 -6.38
N GLY A 39 20.29 8.46 -5.34
CA GLY A 39 18.92 8.97 -5.49
C GLY A 39 17.88 7.93 -5.96
N GLN A 40 18.29 6.70 -6.28
CA GLN A 40 17.37 5.66 -6.78
C GLN A 40 16.26 5.32 -5.77
N LEU A 41 16.59 5.25 -4.49
CA LEU A 41 15.61 4.95 -3.44
C LEU A 41 14.58 6.08 -3.28
N MET A 42 15.01 7.34 -3.41
CA MET A 42 14.09 8.48 -3.44
C MET A 42 13.20 8.42 -4.68
N ARG A 43 13.76 8.17 -5.87
CA ARG A 43 12.96 8.02 -7.10
C ARG A 43 11.93 6.90 -6.96
N PHE A 44 12.28 5.77 -6.37
CA PHE A 44 11.36 4.68 -6.07
C PHE A 44 10.23 5.13 -5.12
N ALA A 45 10.54 5.79 -4.01
CA ALA A 45 9.54 6.23 -3.04
C ALA A 45 8.52 7.24 -3.63
N PHE A 46 8.95 8.03 -4.64
CA PHE A 46 8.09 9.03 -5.28
C PHE A 46 7.34 8.52 -6.51
N LYS A 47 8.03 7.81 -7.41
CA LYS A 47 7.47 7.30 -8.67
C LYS A 47 6.75 5.98 -8.50
N GLY A 48 7.15 5.20 -7.50
CA GLY A 48 6.67 3.85 -7.29
C GLY A 48 7.11 2.86 -8.36
N ALA A 49 6.84 1.59 -8.08
CA ALA A 49 6.92 0.48 -9.02
C ALA A 49 5.87 -0.56 -8.57
N ALA A 50 4.63 -0.32 -8.96
CA ALA A 50 3.53 -1.26 -8.78
C ALA A 50 2.91 -1.54 -10.14
N ASP A 51 2.61 -2.81 -10.37
CA ASP A 51 1.92 -3.29 -11.56
C ASP A 51 0.62 -3.96 -11.15
N ARG A 52 -0.40 -3.84 -12.00
CA ARG A 52 -1.76 -4.30 -11.72
C ARG A 52 -2.21 -5.18 -12.86
N HIS A 53 -2.59 -6.40 -12.53
CA HIS A 53 -3.20 -7.32 -13.48
C HIS A 53 -4.62 -7.65 -13.03
N ILE A 54 -5.59 -7.25 -13.85
CA ILE A 54 -7.01 -7.47 -13.59
C ILE A 54 -7.51 -8.50 -14.59
N SER A 55 -7.95 -9.64 -14.09
CA SER A 55 -8.60 -10.69 -14.88
C SER A 55 -10.08 -10.81 -14.48
N GLU A 56 -10.83 -11.68 -15.17
CA GLU A 56 -12.23 -11.87 -14.83
C GLU A 56 -12.45 -12.45 -13.43
N SER A 57 -11.53 -13.31 -12.98
CA SER A 57 -11.61 -14.10 -11.75
C SER A 57 -10.68 -13.61 -10.64
N ALA A 58 -9.62 -12.88 -10.97
CA ALA A 58 -8.60 -12.48 -10.01
C ALA A 58 -8.14 -11.03 -10.21
N TYR A 59 -7.87 -10.37 -9.09
CA TYR A 59 -7.16 -9.10 -9.03
C TYR A 59 -5.77 -9.35 -8.47
N GLU A 60 -4.73 -9.05 -9.24
CA GLU A 60 -3.35 -9.20 -8.82
C GLU A 60 -2.69 -7.82 -8.75
N LEU A 61 -2.13 -7.50 -7.58
CA LEU A 61 -1.28 -6.34 -7.38
C LEU A 61 0.14 -6.82 -7.13
N ARG A 62 1.05 -6.46 -8.04
CA ARG A 62 2.48 -6.70 -7.88
C ARG A 62 3.13 -5.41 -7.42
N PHE A 63 3.79 -5.45 -6.28
CA PHE A 63 4.53 -4.31 -5.74
C PHE A 63 6.01 -4.67 -5.70
N PHE A 64 6.85 -3.79 -6.24
CA PHE A 64 8.29 -3.94 -6.09
C PHE A 64 8.69 -3.38 -4.72
N VAL A 65 9.22 -4.24 -3.85
CA VAL A 65 9.91 -3.80 -2.64
C VAL A 65 11.41 -3.96 -2.85
N PRO A 66 12.18 -2.87 -2.83
CA PRO A 66 13.61 -2.98 -3.01
C PRO A 66 14.23 -3.82 -1.89
N LEU A 67 14.90 -4.93 -2.23
CA LEU A 67 15.54 -5.82 -1.24
C LEU A 67 16.57 -5.08 -0.36
N HIS A 68 17.19 -4.03 -0.89
CA HIS A 68 18.12 -3.18 -0.17
C HIS A 68 17.49 -2.45 1.02
N LEU A 69 16.15 -2.31 1.10
CA LEU A 69 15.46 -1.77 2.27
C LEU A 69 15.78 -2.59 3.53
N ARG A 70 15.79 -3.92 3.44
CA ARG A 70 16.12 -4.79 4.59
C ARG A 70 17.58 -4.62 5.03
N PHE A 71 18.49 -4.42 4.07
CA PHE A 71 19.90 -4.18 4.38
C PHE A 71 20.13 -2.80 4.98
N LEU A 72 19.39 -1.78 4.55
CA LEU A 72 19.38 -0.45 5.17
C LEU A 72 18.86 -0.54 6.61
N ASP A 73 17.76 -1.26 6.84
CA ASP A 73 17.21 -1.50 8.19
C ASP A 73 18.28 -2.12 9.12
N ILE A 74 19.10 -3.06 8.61
CA ILE A 74 20.19 -3.70 9.37
C ILE A 74 21.37 -2.74 9.58
N GLN A 75 21.80 -2.03 8.53
CA GLN A 75 22.95 -1.12 8.58
C GLN A 75 22.72 0.02 9.56
N TYR A 76 21.55 0.66 9.50
CA TYR A 76 21.21 1.79 10.36
C TYR A 76 20.90 1.36 11.81
N ARG A 77 20.59 0.08 12.05
CA ARG A 77 20.59 -0.49 13.42
C ARG A 77 22.00 -0.67 13.99
N ARG A 78 22.98 -1.05 13.16
CA ARG A 78 24.33 -1.43 13.63
C ARG A 78 25.30 -0.24 13.79
N LYS A 79 25.09 0.88 13.09
CA LYS A 79 26.10 1.95 12.96
C LYS A 79 26.09 3.09 14.00
N ARG A 80 25.30 3.09 15.09
CA ARG A 80 25.42 4.15 16.13
C ARG A 80 25.21 3.74 17.59
N PRO A 81 25.84 4.47 18.54
CA PRO A 81 25.82 4.20 19.98
C PRO A 81 24.45 4.50 20.59
N ARG A 82 24.14 3.86 21.73
CA ARG A 82 22.94 4.06 22.56
C ARG A 82 22.62 5.56 22.74
N GLY A 83 21.72 6.16 21.94
CA GLY A 83 21.23 7.52 22.23
C GLY A 83 20.64 8.38 21.10
N THR A 84 20.92 8.12 19.82
CA THR A 84 20.38 9.01 18.75
C THR A 84 18.96 8.63 18.33
N ARG A 85 18.06 9.62 18.22
CA ARG A 85 16.63 9.55 17.82
C ARG A 85 16.30 8.76 16.55
N ALA A 86 17.31 8.31 15.80
CA ALA A 86 17.14 7.37 14.70
C ALA A 86 16.67 5.96 15.12
N ASN A 87 16.61 5.66 16.41
CA ASN A 87 16.30 4.32 16.91
C ASN A 87 14.88 3.77 16.61
N LYS A 88 13.94 4.57 16.09
CA LYS A 88 12.55 4.11 15.87
C LYS A 88 11.99 4.28 14.45
N ASN A 89 12.45 5.22 13.64
CA ASN A 89 11.73 5.58 12.40
C ASN A 89 12.28 4.96 11.10
N HIS A 90 13.31 4.10 11.16
CA HIS A 90 14.12 3.73 9.99
C HIS A 90 13.86 2.32 9.44
N ASN A 91 12.91 1.56 10.01
CA ASN A 91 12.63 0.20 9.55
C ASN A 91 11.70 0.25 8.32
N LEU A 92 12.26 0.57 7.16
CA LEU A 92 11.51 0.76 5.92
C LEU A 92 10.75 -0.51 5.50
N TYR A 93 11.33 -1.69 5.70
CA TYR A 93 10.66 -2.93 5.33
C TYR A 93 9.62 -3.33 6.39
N ASN A 94 10.03 -3.42 7.66
CA ASN A 94 9.19 -3.99 8.71
C ASN A 94 8.13 -3.05 9.28
N LYS A 95 8.31 -1.72 9.21
CA LYS A 95 7.35 -0.75 9.77
C LYS A 95 6.42 -0.12 8.73
N ILE A 96 6.72 -0.24 7.45
CA ILE A 96 5.91 0.41 6.40
C ILE A 96 5.13 -0.67 5.64
N VAL A 97 5.81 -1.65 5.08
CA VAL A 97 5.17 -2.66 4.22
C VAL A 97 4.18 -3.52 5.02
N TRP A 98 4.66 -4.21 6.06
CA TRP A 98 3.83 -5.18 6.78
C TRP A 98 2.66 -4.56 7.53
N PRO A 99 2.79 -3.42 8.25
CA PRO A 99 1.66 -2.85 8.94
C PRO A 99 0.56 -2.37 7.98
N ILE A 100 0.93 -1.78 6.84
CA ILE A 100 -0.07 -1.38 5.84
C ILE A 100 -0.79 -2.63 5.30
N LEU A 101 -0.05 -3.66 4.88
CA LEU A 101 -0.67 -4.88 4.35
C LEU A 101 -1.55 -5.60 5.39
N TYR A 102 -1.00 -5.95 6.56
CA TYR A 102 -1.69 -6.81 7.52
C TYR A 102 -2.70 -6.09 8.40
N LYS A 103 -2.51 -4.79 8.69
CA LYS A 103 -3.41 -4.05 9.58
C LYS A 103 -4.41 -3.18 8.86
N GLN A 104 -4.21 -2.91 7.56
CA GLN A 104 -5.12 -2.07 6.79
C GLN A 104 -5.69 -2.85 5.61
N VAL A 105 -4.85 -3.25 4.67
CA VAL A 105 -5.31 -3.80 3.38
C VAL A 105 -6.04 -5.13 3.55
N PHE A 106 -5.45 -6.11 4.24
CA PHE A 106 -6.10 -7.41 4.42
C PHE A 106 -7.39 -7.34 5.25
N PRO A 107 -7.46 -6.59 6.37
CA PRO A 107 -8.73 -6.37 7.07
C PRO A 107 -9.78 -5.71 6.19
N GLU A 108 -9.41 -4.70 5.41
CA GLU A 108 -10.33 -4.01 4.50
C GLU A 108 -10.84 -4.96 3.42
N LEU A 109 -9.96 -5.73 2.75
CA LEU A 109 -10.39 -6.73 1.77
C LEU A 109 -11.29 -7.82 2.37
N ARG A 110 -11.07 -8.19 3.63
CA ARG A 110 -11.79 -9.29 4.29
C ARG A 110 -13.13 -8.87 4.86
N TYR A 111 -13.24 -7.64 5.36
CA TYR A 111 -14.40 -7.18 6.14
C TYR A 111 -15.00 -5.87 5.65
N GLY A 112 -14.34 -5.13 4.76
CA GLY A 112 -14.75 -3.78 4.34
C GLY A 112 -15.92 -3.74 3.35
N LEU A 113 -16.26 -4.86 2.70
CA LEU A 113 -17.42 -4.95 1.79
C LEU A 113 -18.71 -5.33 2.55
N THR A 114 -18.98 -4.69 3.68
CA THR A 114 -20.19 -4.98 4.48
C THR A 114 -21.48 -4.70 3.70
N ASP A 115 -22.62 -5.19 4.20
CA ASP A 115 -23.93 -4.96 3.58
C ASP A 115 -24.34 -3.48 3.53
N GLU A 116 -23.76 -2.65 4.39
CA GLU A 116 -23.93 -1.19 4.36
C GLU A 116 -23.18 -0.57 3.18
N VAL A 117 -21.90 -0.91 3.00
CA VAL A 117 -21.09 -0.47 1.86
C VAL A 117 -21.69 -0.99 0.54
N ARG A 118 -22.23 -2.21 0.54
CA ARG A 118 -22.94 -2.79 -0.61
C ARG A 118 -24.22 -2.01 -0.94
N ARG A 119 -24.98 -1.55 0.06
CA ARG A 119 -26.17 -0.71 -0.13
C ARG A 119 -25.81 0.65 -0.69
N GLU A 120 -24.79 1.31 -0.15
CA GLU A 120 -24.34 2.63 -0.60
C GLU A 120 -23.84 2.59 -2.05
N LEU A 121 -22.95 1.65 -2.38
CA LEU A 121 -22.45 1.44 -3.75
C LEU A 121 -23.57 1.09 -4.73
N ARG A 122 -24.55 0.28 -4.31
CA ARG A 122 -25.73 -0.01 -5.14
C ARG A 122 -26.54 1.25 -5.40
N GLY A 123 -26.67 2.15 -4.42
CA GLY A 123 -27.32 3.45 -4.57
C GLY A 123 -26.57 4.37 -5.54
N GLU A 124 -25.24 4.44 -5.47
CA GLU A 124 -24.42 5.18 -6.43
C GLU A 124 -24.54 4.63 -7.86
N LEU A 125 -24.47 3.31 -8.02
CA LEU A 125 -24.54 2.68 -9.34
C LEU A 125 -25.93 2.85 -9.98
N LYS A 126 -27.01 2.76 -9.19
CA LYS A 126 -28.36 3.07 -9.69
C LYS A 126 -28.45 4.50 -10.20
N ARG A 127 -27.99 5.47 -9.42
CA ARG A 127 -27.96 6.89 -9.83
C ARG A 127 -27.11 7.13 -11.09
N ALA A 128 -26.01 6.40 -11.26
CA ALA A 128 -25.15 6.55 -12.43
C ALA A 128 -25.72 5.91 -13.71
N VAL A 129 -26.66 4.97 -13.58
CA VAL A 129 -27.36 4.30 -14.70
C VAL A 129 -28.71 4.95 -15.02
N GLU A 130 -29.29 5.70 -14.08
CA GLU A 130 -30.55 6.45 -14.26
C GLU A 130 -30.35 7.86 -14.86
N ILE A 131 -29.16 8.15 -15.40
CA ILE A 131 -28.87 9.29 -16.29
C ILE A 131 -28.91 8.80 -17.74
#